data_AF-A0A938NGY0-F1
#
_entry.id   AF-A0A938NGY0-F1
#
_cell.length_a   1.000
_cell.length_b   1.000
_cell.length_c   1.000
_cell.angle_alpha   90.00
_cell.angle_beta   90.00
_cell.angle_gamma   90.00
#
_symmetry.space_group_name_H-M   'P 1'
#
loop_
_entity.id
_entity.type
_entity.pdbx_description
1 polymer ?
#
loop_
_entity_poly.entity_id
_entity_poly.type
_entity_poly.pdbx_seq_one_letter_code
_entity_poly.pdbx_strand_id
1 'polypeptide(L)'
;MTRPRTTTIRLLALFLACSVLPLSAQAATPPASGGRSPASIEREALASFQRNQYDQVLRLFEALPPDQRPSGKLLQAALLSYLRLGQAEAAFKIYGRLTPPGSQDNPRWLKEIALSFITGRARDTAEHVRIAAVTALADLANREDSRGILPLLEDGLLDSSPLVRARAVEGLGKFVERHRPAPPSRSAVSSQGLKRALDDSAPAVRIAALNALGDAKDSSALE
;
A
#
# COMPACT_ATOMS: atom_id res chain seq x y z
N MET A 1 33.00 -10.68 -90.48
CA MET A 1 32.57 -12.09 -90.57
C MET A 1 31.52 -12.30 -89.49
N THR A 2 30.25 -12.62 -89.68
CA THR A 2 29.39 -13.08 -90.79
C THR A 2 27.93 -12.92 -90.28
N ARG A 3 27.05 -12.21 -90.99
CA ARG A 3 25.60 -12.51 -91.00
C ARG A 3 25.38 -13.74 -91.92
N PRO A 4 24.20 -14.41 -92.06
CA PRO A 4 22.88 -14.27 -91.42
C PRO A 4 22.25 -15.66 -91.01
N ARG A 5 21.02 -15.70 -90.49
CA ARG A 5 19.90 -16.42 -91.15
C ARG A 5 18.57 -16.26 -90.41
N THR A 6 17.65 -15.66 -91.16
CA THR A 6 16.19 -15.62 -91.01
C THR A 6 15.59 -17.03 -91.06
N THR A 7 14.62 -17.32 -90.19
CA THR A 7 13.54 -18.26 -90.53
C THR A 7 12.22 -17.72 -90.01
N THR A 8 11.37 -17.32 -90.95
CA THR A 8 9.96 -16.98 -90.79
C THR A 8 9.13 -18.26 -90.67
N ILE A 9 8.25 -18.37 -89.67
CA ILE A 9 7.05 -19.24 -89.76
C ILE A 9 5.85 -18.43 -89.21
N ARG A 10 4.79 -18.37 -90.03
CA ARG A 10 3.50 -17.72 -89.78
C ARG A 10 2.50 -18.71 -89.18
N LEU A 11 1.44 -18.15 -88.59
CA LEU A 11 0.15 -18.74 -88.16
C LEU A 11 0.22 -19.47 -86.80
N LEU A 12 -0.71 -19.31 -85.87
CA LEU A 12 -2.16 -19.19 -86.01
C LEU A 12 -2.73 -18.43 -84.78
N ALA A 13 -3.71 -17.56 -85.02
CA ALA A 13 -4.46 -16.86 -83.99
C ALA A 13 -5.40 -17.82 -83.23
N LEU A 14 -5.41 -17.74 -81.90
CA LEU A 14 -6.50 -18.26 -81.08
C LEU A 14 -6.85 -17.21 -80.01
N PHE A 15 -8.00 -16.57 -80.21
CA PHE A 15 -8.61 -15.65 -79.26
C PHE A 15 -9.04 -16.44 -78.02
N LEU A 16 -8.47 -16.11 -76.86
CA LEU A 16 -9.02 -16.53 -75.57
C LEU A 16 -9.28 -15.28 -74.72
N ALA A 17 -10.54 -14.89 -74.66
CA ALA A 17 -11.04 -13.86 -73.78
C ALA A 17 -11.03 -14.37 -72.33
N CYS A 18 -10.10 -13.89 -71.51
CA CYS A 18 -10.15 -14.03 -70.07
C CYS A 18 -10.44 -12.66 -69.46
N SER A 19 -11.69 -12.51 -69.04
CA SER A 19 -12.25 -11.41 -68.26
C SER A 19 -11.40 -11.06 -67.05
N VAL A 20 -11.01 -9.79 -66.97
CA VAL A 20 -10.33 -9.18 -65.81
C VAL A 20 -11.37 -9.01 -64.71
N LEU A 21 -11.29 -9.82 -63.66
CA LEU A 21 -12.05 -9.59 -62.43
C LEU A 21 -11.34 -8.47 -61.63
N PRO A 22 -12.07 -7.46 -61.11
CA PRO A 22 -11.48 -6.47 -60.22
C PRO A 22 -11.13 -7.17 -58.90
N LEU A 23 -9.83 -7.18 -58.58
CA LEU A 23 -9.32 -7.60 -57.29
C LEU A 23 -9.75 -6.57 -56.26
N SER A 24 -10.86 -6.84 -55.57
CA SER A 24 -11.28 -6.08 -54.40
C SER A 24 -10.16 -6.13 -53.37
N ALA A 25 -9.43 -5.01 -53.24
CA ALA A 25 -8.51 -4.78 -52.15
C ALA A 25 -9.32 -4.73 -50.86
N GLN A 26 -9.50 -5.89 -50.23
CA GLN A 26 -9.98 -6.00 -48.87
C GLN A 26 -8.94 -5.28 -48.01
N ALA A 27 -9.24 -4.07 -47.58
CA ALA A 27 -8.49 -3.41 -46.54
C ALA A 27 -8.52 -4.34 -45.33
N ALA A 28 -7.39 -4.99 -45.05
CA ALA A 28 -7.19 -5.73 -43.82
C ALA A 28 -7.30 -4.71 -42.69
N THR A 29 -8.46 -4.67 -42.06
CA THR A 29 -8.61 -4.06 -40.74
C THR A 29 -7.58 -4.74 -39.84
N PRO A 30 -6.69 -3.99 -39.18
CA PRO A 30 -5.82 -4.59 -38.19
C PRO A 30 -6.71 -5.30 -37.16
N PRO A 31 -6.33 -6.48 -36.67
CA PRO A 31 -7.08 -7.13 -35.61
C PRO A 31 -7.21 -6.13 -34.48
N ALA A 32 -8.45 -5.82 -34.08
CA ALA A 32 -8.71 -5.09 -32.86
C ALA A 32 -7.97 -5.84 -31.75
N SER A 33 -6.92 -5.23 -31.22
CA SER A 33 -6.21 -5.72 -30.06
C SER A 33 -7.26 -5.97 -28.98
N GLY A 34 -7.52 -7.25 -28.69
CA GLY A 34 -8.48 -7.70 -27.67
C GLY A 34 -8.07 -7.36 -26.24
N GLY A 35 -7.43 -6.21 -26.05
CA GLY A 35 -7.09 -5.65 -24.76
C GLY A 35 -8.34 -5.08 -24.11
N ARG A 36 -8.50 -5.35 -22.81
CA ARG A 36 -9.50 -4.67 -21.97
C ARG A 36 -9.34 -3.17 -22.15
N SER A 37 -10.45 -2.44 -22.33
CA SER A 37 -10.39 -0.98 -22.40
C SER A 37 -9.91 -0.41 -21.05
N PRO A 38 -9.15 0.71 -21.03
CA PRO A 38 -8.66 1.27 -19.77
C PRO A 38 -9.77 1.57 -18.75
N ALA A 39 -10.93 2.03 -19.22
CA ALA A 39 -12.09 2.26 -18.37
C ALA A 39 -12.71 0.97 -17.78
N SER A 40 -12.52 -0.18 -18.43
CA SER A 40 -12.91 -1.49 -17.88
C SER A 40 -11.93 -1.96 -16.80
N ILE A 41 -10.62 -1.78 -17.03
CA ILE A 41 -9.56 -2.08 -16.06
C ILE A 41 -9.76 -1.28 -14.78
N GLU A 42 -10.02 0.02 -14.92
CA GLU A 42 -10.25 0.90 -13.77
C GLU A 42 -11.49 0.49 -12.96
N ARG A 43 -12.61 0.20 -13.62
CA ARG A 43 -13.83 -0.26 -12.94
C ARG A 43 -13.59 -1.56 -12.17
N GLU A 44 -12.86 -2.49 -12.77
CA GLU A 44 -12.51 -3.76 -12.13
C GLU A 44 -11.56 -3.57 -10.94
N ALA A 45 -10.59 -2.65 -11.06
CA ALA A 45 -9.69 -2.32 -9.96
C ALA A 45 -10.46 -1.72 -8.78
N LEU A 46 -11.37 -0.79 -9.03
CA LEU A 46 -12.21 -0.21 -7.98
C LEU A 46 -13.16 -1.24 -7.35
N ALA A 47 -13.72 -2.16 -8.13
CA ALA A 47 -14.52 -3.27 -7.60
C ALA A 47 -13.67 -4.25 -6.76
N SER A 48 -12.42 -4.50 -7.17
CA SER A 48 -11.47 -5.34 -6.42
C SER A 48 -11.11 -4.70 -5.08
N PHE A 49 -10.93 -3.38 -5.07
CA PHE A 49 -10.67 -2.61 -3.85
C PHE A 49 -11.82 -2.76 -2.84
N GLN A 50 -13.08 -2.66 -3.29
CA GLN A 50 -14.26 -2.86 -2.43
C GLN A 50 -14.34 -4.26 -1.83
N ARG A 51 -13.71 -5.25 -2.48
CA ARG A 51 -13.62 -6.65 -2.01
C ARG A 51 -12.35 -6.92 -1.20
N ASN A 52 -11.58 -5.88 -0.82
CA ASN A 52 -10.29 -5.98 -0.13
C ASN A 52 -9.22 -6.79 -0.89
N GLN A 53 -9.32 -6.89 -2.22
CA GLN A 53 -8.37 -7.60 -3.05
C GLN A 53 -7.23 -6.67 -3.48
N TYR A 54 -6.41 -6.23 -2.52
CA TYR A 54 -5.41 -5.17 -2.72
C TYR A 54 -4.37 -5.52 -3.79
N ASP A 55 -3.87 -6.76 -3.82
CA ASP A 55 -2.93 -7.21 -4.87
C ASP A 55 -3.56 -7.14 -6.27
N GLN A 56 -4.85 -7.43 -6.40
CA GLN A 56 -5.57 -7.32 -7.66
C GLN A 56 -5.69 -5.87 -8.12
N VAL A 57 -5.93 -4.94 -7.18
CA VAL A 57 -5.95 -3.51 -7.48
C VAL A 57 -4.64 -3.07 -8.10
N LEU A 58 -3.51 -3.46 -7.48
CA LEU A 58 -2.18 -3.09 -7.94
C LEU A 58 -1.84 -3.71 -9.29
N ARG A 59 -2.14 -5.00 -9.50
CA ARG A 59 -1.96 -5.65 -10.81
C ARG A 59 -2.73 -4.94 -11.93
N LEU A 60 -3.98 -4.57 -11.68
CA LEU A 60 -4.80 -3.85 -12.67
C LEU A 60 -4.31 -2.42 -12.89
N PHE A 61 -3.82 -1.77 -11.83
CA PHE A 61 -3.23 -0.43 -11.91
C PHE A 61 -1.95 -0.40 -12.75
N GLU A 62 -1.07 -1.39 -12.57
CA GLU A 62 0.18 -1.55 -13.32
C GLU A 62 -0.06 -1.98 -14.77
N ALA A 63 -1.18 -2.65 -15.06
CA ALA A 63 -1.58 -3.04 -16.41
C ALA A 63 -2.13 -1.88 -17.26
N LEU A 64 -2.28 -0.67 -16.70
CA LEU A 64 -2.71 0.48 -17.48
C LEU A 64 -1.63 0.89 -18.50
N PRO A 65 -2.01 1.25 -19.73
CA PRO A 65 -1.07 1.79 -20.71
C PRO A 65 -0.32 3.02 -20.14
N PRO A 66 0.97 3.22 -20.46
CA PRO A 66 1.77 4.32 -19.92
C PRO A 66 1.20 5.70 -20.26
N ASP A 67 0.54 5.84 -21.40
CA ASP A 67 -0.07 7.09 -21.86
C ASP A 67 -1.43 7.37 -21.18
N GLN A 68 -2.01 6.36 -20.54
CA GLN A 68 -3.28 6.50 -19.84
C GLN A 68 -3.07 7.18 -18.50
N ARG A 69 -3.71 8.34 -18.32
CA ARG A 69 -3.80 8.99 -17.01
C ARG A 69 -4.84 8.24 -16.14
N PRO A 70 -4.45 7.66 -14.99
CA PRO A 70 -5.41 7.05 -14.08
C PRO A 70 -6.28 8.11 -13.42
N SER A 71 -7.53 7.79 -13.09
CA SER A 71 -8.36 8.71 -12.34
C SER A 71 -7.84 8.91 -10.91
N GLY A 72 -8.23 10.03 -10.27
CA GLY A 72 -7.94 10.26 -8.86
C GLY A 72 -8.50 9.16 -7.93
N LYS A 73 -9.66 8.58 -8.27
CA LYS A 73 -10.25 7.46 -7.51
C LYS A 73 -9.38 6.21 -7.58
N LEU A 74 -8.85 5.91 -8.77
CA LEU A 74 -7.96 4.77 -8.95
C LEU A 74 -6.61 5.00 -8.25
N LEU A 75 -6.05 6.20 -8.34
CA LEU A 75 -4.84 6.56 -7.57
C LEU A 75 -5.07 6.42 -6.06
N GLN A 76 -6.22 6.87 -5.55
CA GLN A 76 -6.57 6.70 -4.14
C GLN A 76 -6.68 5.22 -3.76
N ALA A 77 -7.34 4.40 -4.59
CA ALA A 77 -7.44 2.95 -4.36
C ALA A 77 -6.06 2.27 -4.38
N ALA A 78 -5.18 2.65 -5.30
CA ALA A 78 -3.80 2.15 -5.38
C ALA A 78 -2.99 2.56 -4.15
N LEU A 79 -3.04 3.83 -3.73
CA LEU A 79 -2.37 4.32 -2.52
C LEU A 79 -2.79 3.52 -1.29
N LEU A 80 -4.09 3.36 -1.07
CA LEU A 80 -4.60 2.60 0.08
C LEU A 80 -4.24 1.12 0.00
N SER A 81 -4.22 0.54 -1.21
CA SER A 81 -3.79 -0.85 -1.42
C SER A 81 -2.31 -1.05 -1.06
N TYR A 82 -1.42 -0.15 -1.50
CA TYR A 82 -0.02 -0.18 -1.11
C TYR A 82 0.16 -0.10 0.41
N LEU A 83 -0.57 0.80 1.08
CA LEU A 83 -0.50 0.92 2.55
C LEU A 83 -0.98 -0.36 3.26
N ARG A 84 -2.04 -1.01 2.77
CA ARG A 84 -2.55 -2.28 3.33
C ARG A 84 -1.57 -3.44 3.16
N LEU A 85 -0.71 -3.36 2.15
CA LEU A 85 0.35 -4.33 1.88
C LEU A 85 1.70 -3.93 2.51
N GLY A 86 1.75 -2.87 3.32
CA GLY A 86 2.97 -2.40 3.98
C GLY A 86 4.00 -1.74 3.06
N GLN A 87 3.61 -1.40 1.82
CA GLN A 87 4.50 -0.83 0.81
C GLN A 87 4.48 0.71 0.86
N ALA A 88 4.99 1.27 1.96
CA ALA A 88 4.95 2.71 2.26
C ALA A 88 5.61 3.57 1.16
N GLU A 89 6.74 3.14 0.61
CA GLU A 89 7.49 3.86 -0.43
C GLU A 89 6.69 3.98 -1.74
N ALA A 90 6.03 2.89 -2.14
CA ALA A 90 5.17 2.89 -3.31
C ALA A 90 3.93 3.78 -3.08
N ALA A 91 3.31 3.69 -1.89
CA ALA A 91 2.21 4.57 -1.52
C ALA A 91 2.61 6.06 -1.57
N PHE A 92 3.81 6.41 -1.10
CA PHE A 92 4.30 7.79 -1.13
C PHE A 92 4.52 8.31 -2.55
N LYS A 93 4.97 7.45 -3.49
CA LYS A 93 5.03 7.82 -4.91
C LYS A 93 3.65 8.11 -5.49
N ILE A 94 2.62 7.36 -5.09
CA ILE A 94 1.23 7.63 -5.52
C ILE A 94 0.71 8.93 -4.89
N TYR A 95 1.07 9.24 -3.64
CA TYR A 95 0.71 10.49 -2.99
C TYR A 95 1.16 11.71 -3.82
N GLY A 96 2.41 11.73 -4.31
CA GLY A 96 2.90 12.82 -5.16
C GLY A 96 2.13 12.99 -6.49
N ARG A 97 1.43 11.95 -6.96
CA ARG A 97 0.55 12.02 -8.14
C ARG A 97 -0.85 12.55 -7.79
N LEU A 98 -1.31 12.30 -6.56
CA LEU A 98 -2.59 12.80 -6.05
C LEU A 98 -2.51 14.26 -5.59
N THR A 99 -1.34 14.68 -5.12
CA THR A 99 -1.08 16.04 -4.61
C THR A 99 0.09 16.66 -5.38
N PRO A 100 -0.15 17.22 -6.59
CA PRO A 100 0.87 17.91 -7.36
C PRO A 100 1.43 19.14 -6.62
N PRO A 101 2.66 19.60 -6.93
CA PRO A 101 3.26 20.79 -6.32
C PRO A 101 2.32 22.01 -6.37
N GLY A 102 2.20 22.71 -5.25
CA GLY A 102 1.30 23.86 -5.10
C GLY A 102 -0.13 23.50 -4.67
N SER A 103 -0.48 22.22 -4.61
CA SER A 103 -1.73 21.75 -4.00
C SER A 103 -1.61 21.69 -2.48
N GLN A 104 -2.73 21.84 -1.76
CA GLN A 104 -2.74 21.66 -0.32
C GLN A 104 -2.56 20.17 0.04
N ASP A 105 -1.67 19.90 0.98
CA ASP A 105 -1.45 18.54 1.47
C ASP A 105 -2.69 17.96 2.15
N ASN A 106 -2.87 16.65 2.01
CA ASN A 106 -3.91 15.92 2.74
C ASN A 106 -3.29 15.29 4.00
N PRO A 107 -3.50 15.88 5.20
CA PRO A 107 -2.85 15.41 6.42
C PRO A 107 -3.25 13.99 6.80
N ARG A 108 -4.45 13.53 6.39
CA ARG A 108 -4.91 12.17 6.65
C ARG A 108 -4.08 11.15 5.88
N TRP A 109 -3.81 11.38 4.60
CA TRP A 109 -2.97 10.47 3.81
C TRP A 109 -1.53 10.47 4.28
N LEU A 110 -0.97 11.65 4.58
CA LEU A 110 0.38 11.77 5.11
C LEU A 110 0.52 11.03 6.45
N LYS A 111 -0.48 11.11 7.33
CA LYS A 111 -0.50 10.34 8.58
C LYS A 111 -0.46 8.84 8.32
N GLU A 112 -1.31 8.32 7.44
CA GLU A 112 -1.36 6.87 7.14
C GLU A 112 -0.05 6.38 6.49
N ILE A 113 0.55 7.19 5.60
CA ILE A 113 1.86 6.88 4.99
C ILE A 113 2.96 6.88 6.04
N ALA A 114 3.03 7.89 6.89
CA ALA A 114 4.01 7.98 7.97
C ALA A 114 3.87 6.79 8.95
N LEU A 115 2.64 6.43 9.31
CA LEU A 115 2.38 5.24 10.11
C LEU A 115 2.90 3.97 9.41
N SER A 116 2.66 3.80 8.12
CA SER A 116 3.17 2.64 7.37
C SER A 116 4.70 2.57 7.35
N PHE A 117 5.40 3.71 7.26
CA PHE A 117 6.85 3.75 7.42
C PHE A 117 7.30 3.34 8.82
N ILE A 118 6.65 3.86 9.86
CA ILE A 118 7.00 3.57 11.26
C ILE A 118 6.74 2.08 11.57
N THR A 119 5.56 1.56 11.25
CA THR A 119 5.21 0.17 11.54
C THR A 119 6.07 -0.82 10.77
N GLY A 120 6.44 -0.50 9.53
CA GLY A 120 7.37 -1.27 8.73
C GLY A 120 8.80 -1.36 9.31
N ARG A 121 9.12 -0.54 10.32
CA ARG A 121 10.41 -0.56 11.05
C ARG A 121 10.32 -1.15 12.45
N ALA A 122 9.11 -1.44 12.95
CA ALA A 122 8.93 -2.01 14.29
C ALA A 122 9.51 -3.42 14.45
N ARG A 123 9.79 -4.13 13.35
CA ARG A 123 10.40 -5.47 13.32
C ARG A 123 11.74 -5.51 12.57
N ASP A 124 12.40 -4.36 12.44
CA ASP A 124 13.71 -4.28 11.79
C ASP A 124 14.76 -5.17 12.48
N THR A 125 15.70 -5.71 11.73
CA THR A 125 16.81 -6.50 12.30
C THR A 125 17.66 -5.70 13.27
N ALA A 126 17.84 -4.41 13.02
CA ALA A 126 18.62 -3.52 13.85
C ALA A 126 17.81 -3.04 15.06
N GLU A 127 18.29 -3.35 16.26
CA GLU A 127 17.63 -2.98 17.52
C GLU A 127 17.35 -1.48 17.62
N HIS A 128 18.32 -0.62 17.29
CA HIS A 128 18.17 0.83 17.38
C HIS A 128 17.06 1.37 16.46
N VAL A 129 16.83 0.72 15.31
CA VAL A 129 15.74 1.07 14.39
C VAL A 129 14.38 0.69 15.00
N ARG A 130 14.28 -0.50 15.61
CA ARG A 130 13.06 -0.91 16.32
C ARG A 130 12.75 0.00 17.50
N ILE A 131 13.78 0.38 18.27
CA ILE A 131 13.65 1.35 19.38
C ILE A 131 13.08 2.67 18.84
N ALA A 132 13.64 3.21 17.76
CA ALA A 132 13.15 4.46 17.16
C ALA A 132 11.68 4.34 16.69
N ALA A 133 11.33 3.23 16.03
CA ALA A 133 9.97 2.97 15.56
C ALA A 133 8.97 2.91 16.72
N VAL A 134 9.25 2.11 17.76
CA VAL A 134 8.35 1.97 18.92
C VAL A 134 8.28 3.25 19.74
N THR A 135 9.37 4.03 19.81
CA THR A 135 9.34 5.37 20.44
C THR A 135 8.40 6.31 19.69
N ALA A 136 8.45 6.34 18.36
CA ALA A 136 7.54 7.14 17.56
C ALA A 136 6.07 6.70 17.74
N LEU A 137 5.81 5.39 17.84
CA LEU A 137 4.48 4.87 18.16
C LEU A 137 4.02 5.31 19.55
N ALA A 138 4.88 5.23 20.57
CA ALA A 138 4.58 5.67 21.92
C ALA A 138 4.22 7.17 21.97
N ASP A 139 4.89 8.02 21.20
CA ASP A 139 4.56 9.45 21.13
C ASP A 139 3.24 9.74 20.41
N LEU A 140 2.84 8.88 19.47
CA LEU A 140 1.54 8.95 18.83
C LEU A 140 0.41 8.43 19.74
N ALA A 141 0.72 7.65 20.76
CA ALA A 141 -0.26 7.01 21.64
C ALA A 141 -1.11 8.01 22.45
N ASN A 142 -0.59 9.20 22.76
CA ASN A 142 -1.31 10.25 23.49
C ASN A 142 -2.25 11.11 22.60
N ARG A 143 -2.36 10.77 21.30
CA ARG A 143 -3.27 11.50 20.38
C ARG A 143 -4.68 10.94 20.46
N GLU A 144 -5.68 11.76 20.11
CA GLU A 144 -7.10 11.38 20.15
C GLU A 144 -7.43 10.22 19.21
N ASP A 145 -6.73 10.14 18.08
CA ASP A 145 -6.94 9.17 17.02
C ASP A 145 -5.87 8.06 17.03
N SER A 146 -5.44 7.64 18.24
CA SER A 146 -4.37 6.67 18.46
C SER A 146 -4.84 5.23 18.71
N ARG A 147 -6.15 4.94 18.63
CA ARG A 147 -6.69 3.58 18.86
C ARG A 147 -6.03 2.49 18.03
N GLY A 148 -5.61 2.79 16.79
CA GLY A 148 -4.90 1.86 15.92
C GLY A 148 -3.45 1.56 16.35
N ILE A 149 -2.90 2.30 17.32
CA ILE A 149 -1.53 2.15 17.82
C ILE A 149 -1.45 1.09 18.91
N LEU A 150 -2.53 0.85 19.64
CA LEU A 150 -2.56 -0.10 20.76
C LEU A 150 -2.02 -1.50 20.38
N PRO A 151 -2.50 -2.17 19.30
CA PRO A 151 -1.99 -3.49 18.94
C PRO A 151 -0.49 -3.49 18.62
N LEU A 152 0.04 -2.38 18.09
CA LEU A 152 1.46 -2.26 17.73
C LEU A 152 2.34 -2.13 18.98
N LEU A 153 1.84 -1.46 20.02
CA LEU A 153 2.51 -1.37 21.31
C LEU A 153 2.42 -2.70 22.05
N GLU A 154 1.29 -3.40 21.99
CA GLU A 154 1.16 -4.74 22.57
C GLU A 154 2.11 -5.75 21.92
N ASP A 155 2.27 -5.70 20.59
CA ASP A 155 3.29 -6.46 19.87
C ASP A 155 4.71 -6.10 20.34
N GLY A 156 4.97 -4.82 20.62
CA GLY A 156 6.26 -4.34 21.13
C GLY A 156 6.65 -4.93 22.49
N LEU A 157 5.68 -5.36 23.31
CA LEU A 157 5.94 -6.07 24.57
C LEU A 157 6.53 -7.48 24.35
N LEU A 158 6.49 -8.00 23.12
CA LEU A 158 7.03 -9.32 22.78
C LEU A 158 8.45 -9.23 22.18
N ASP A 159 9.03 -8.03 22.06
CA ASP A 159 10.36 -7.87 21.48
C ASP A 159 11.44 -8.51 22.37
N SER A 160 12.43 -9.12 21.72
CA SER A 160 13.64 -9.63 22.37
C SER A 160 14.42 -8.57 23.18
N SER A 161 14.43 -7.32 22.72
CA SER A 161 15.14 -6.22 23.37
C SER A 161 14.34 -5.66 24.54
N PRO A 162 14.92 -5.61 25.75
CA PRO A 162 14.26 -4.98 26.90
C PRO A 162 14.04 -3.47 26.69
N LEU A 163 14.85 -2.80 25.87
CA LEU A 163 14.67 -1.38 25.58
C LEU A 163 13.45 -1.15 24.69
N VAL A 164 13.24 -2.01 23.69
CA VAL A 164 12.03 -1.95 22.85
C VAL A 164 10.78 -2.20 23.70
N ARG A 165 10.80 -3.24 24.54
CA ARG A 165 9.68 -3.52 25.46
C ARG A 165 9.39 -2.36 26.40
N ALA A 166 10.41 -1.74 26.99
CA ALA A 166 10.24 -0.58 27.88
C ALA A 166 9.57 0.60 27.14
N ARG A 167 9.97 0.89 25.90
CA ARG A 167 9.32 1.94 25.08
C ARG A 167 7.87 1.60 24.73
N ALA A 168 7.58 0.33 24.50
CA ALA A 168 6.22 -0.12 24.25
C ALA A 168 5.34 0.10 25.50
N VAL A 169 5.86 -0.22 26.69
CA VAL A 169 5.20 0.02 27.98
C VAL A 169 4.93 1.50 28.21
N GLU A 170 5.89 2.39 27.96
CA GLU A 170 5.69 3.85 28.04
C GLU A 170 4.55 4.30 27.11
N GLY A 171 4.51 3.79 25.87
CA GLY A 171 3.44 4.06 24.93
C GLY A 171 2.07 3.57 25.42
N LEU A 172 2.00 2.40 26.03
CA LEU A 172 0.78 1.87 26.63
C LEU A 172 0.30 2.75 27.79
N GLY A 173 1.22 3.23 28.65
CA GLY A 173 0.90 4.20 29.70
C GLY A 173 0.24 5.46 29.16
N LYS A 174 0.87 6.09 28.15
CA LYS A 174 0.34 7.27 27.44
C LYS A 174 -1.03 6.99 26.82
N PHE A 175 -1.22 5.80 26.24
CA PHE A 175 -2.50 5.40 25.65
C PHE A 175 -3.61 5.30 26.70
N VAL A 176 -3.35 4.58 27.80
CA VAL A 176 -4.29 4.39 28.91
C VAL A 176 -4.65 5.73 29.52
N GLU A 177 -3.66 6.58 29.82
CA GLU A 177 -3.87 7.92 30.37
C GLU A 177 -4.83 8.74 29.49
N ARG A 178 -4.58 8.77 28.18
CA ARG A 178 -5.38 9.55 27.21
C ARG A 178 -6.79 9.01 27.03
N HIS A 179 -6.94 7.69 26.99
CA HIS A 179 -8.19 7.00 26.67
C HIS A 179 -8.99 6.60 27.92
N ARG A 180 -8.48 6.98 29.10
CA ARG A 180 -9.15 6.72 30.37
C ARG A 180 -10.56 7.31 30.36
N PRO A 181 -11.58 6.54 30.74
CA PRO A 181 -12.92 7.09 30.88
C PRO A 181 -12.95 8.19 31.93
N ALA A 182 -13.84 9.16 31.74
CA ALA A 182 -14.16 10.12 32.78
C ALA A 182 -14.70 9.37 34.02
N PRO A 183 -14.33 9.79 35.25
CA PRO A 183 -14.97 9.27 36.47
C PRO A 183 -16.50 9.41 36.38
N PRO A 184 -17.31 8.46 36.90
CA PRO A 184 -16.94 7.30 37.72
C PRO A 184 -16.67 6.01 36.93
N SER A 185 -16.57 6.07 35.59
CA SER A 185 -16.41 4.87 34.77
C SER A 185 -15.00 4.28 34.93
N ARG A 186 -14.93 3.08 35.53
CA ARG A 186 -13.71 2.27 35.67
C ARG A 186 -13.50 1.34 34.46
N SER A 187 -13.80 1.79 33.25
CA SER A 187 -13.47 0.97 32.07
C SER A 187 -11.95 0.95 31.93
N ALA A 188 -11.36 -0.21 32.27
CA ALA A 188 -9.96 -0.49 32.07
C ALA A 188 -9.70 -0.50 30.56
N VAL A 189 -9.20 0.62 30.03
CA VAL A 189 -8.42 0.55 28.80
C VAL A 189 -7.32 -0.45 29.11
N SER A 190 -7.36 -1.62 28.45
CA SER A 190 -6.70 -2.86 28.87
C SER A 190 -5.30 -2.62 29.47
N SER A 191 -5.24 -2.52 30.80
CA SER A 191 -3.98 -2.42 31.55
C SER A 191 -3.28 -3.77 31.65
N GLN A 192 -3.80 -4.82 30.99
CA GLN A 192 -3.22 -6.15 30.97
C GLN A 192 -1.80 -6.16 30.38
N GLY A 193 -1.51 -5.31 29.38
CA GLY A 193 -0.14 -5.13 28.88
C GLY A 193 0.81 -4.58 29.95
N LEU A 194 0.36 -3.56 30.70
CA LEU A 194 1.12 -2.95 31.79
C LEU A 194 1.29 -3.91 32.99
N LYS A 195 0.23 -4.64 33.37
CA LYS A 195 0.29 -5.67 34.41
C LYS A 195 1.32 -6.74 34.07
N ARG A 196 1.29 -7.29 32.84
CA ARG A 196 2.28 -8.27 32.37
C ARG A 196 3.71 -7.72 32.43
N ALA A 197 3.90 -6.44 32.14
CA ALA A 197 5.22 -5.79 32.17
C ALA A 197 5.78 -5.62 33.59
N LEU A 198 4.96 -5.68 34.65
CA LEU A 198 5.44 -5.72 36.04
C LEU A 198 6.22 -7.00 36.35
N ASP A 199 5.92 -8.10 35.64
CA ASP A 199 6.58 -9.40 35.79
C ASP A 199 7.73 -9.59 34.78
N ASP A 200 8.10 -8.55 34.01
CA ASP A 200 9.17 -8.68 33.02
C ASP A 200 10.51 -9.00 33.68
N SER A 201 11.29 -9.89 33.07
CA SER A 201 12.64 -10.25 33.50
C SER A 201 13.58 -9.03 33.66
N ALA A 202 13.44 -8.01 32.82
CA ALA A 202 14.31 -6.86 32.78
C ALA A 202 13.84 -5.75 33.75
N PRO A 203 14.69 -5.29 34.68
CA PRO A 203 14.32 -4.22 35.63
C PRO A 203 13.83 -2.94 34.97
N ALA A 204 14.43 -2.55 33.84
CA ALA A 204 14.04 -1.34 33.10
C ALA A 204 12.58 -1.38 32.62
N VAL A 205 12.09 -2.56 32.20
CA VAL A 205 10.71 -2.74 31.74
C VAL A 205 9.75 -2.65 32.92
N ARG A 206 10.08 -3.28 34.05
CA ARG A 206 9.27 -3.19 35.28
C ARG A 206 9.17 -1.75 35.80
N ILE A 207 10.28 -1.01 35.77
CA ILE A 207 10.29 0.42 36.15
C ILE A 207 9.39 1.24 35.21
N ALA A 208 9.48 1.01 33.90
CA ALA A 208 8.61 1.67 32.93
C ALA A 208 7.12 1.35 33.21
N ALA A 209 6.81 0.12 33.59
CA ALA A 209 5.44 -0.30 33.91
C ALA A 209 4.91 0.38 35.17
N LEU A 210 5.72 0.46 36.23
CA LEU A 210 5.37 1.18 37.46
C LEU A 210 5.13 2.67 37.19
N ASN A 211 6.00 3.31 36.40
CA ASN A 211 5.82 4.72 36.01
C ASN A 211 4.54 4.91 35.20
N ALA A 212 4.33 4.07 34.17
CA ALA A 212 3.14 4.13 33.32
C ALA A 212 1.82 3.98 34.11
N LEU A 213 1.78 3.07 35.08
CA LEU A 213 0.62 2.88 35.96
C LEU A 213 0.41 4.07 36.90
N GLY A 214 1.49 4.62 37.46
CA GLY A 214 1.46 5.82 38.29
C GLY A 214 0.92 7.03 37.53
N ASP A 215 1.43 7.28 36.33
CA ASP A 215 1.03 8.38 35.45
C ASP A 215 -0.43 8.24 34.99
N ALA A 216 -0.84 7.02 34.63
CA ALA A 216 -2.23 6.71 34.27
C ALA A 216 -3.21 6.82 35.44
N LYS A 217 -2.70 6.94 36.69
CA LYS A 217 -3.47 6.87 37.94
C LYS A 217 -4.34 5.60 38.01
N ASP A 218 -3.85 4.52 37.41
CA ASP A 218 -4.56 3.24 37.36
C ASP A 218 -4.02 2.30 38.44
N SER A 219 -4.55 2.44 39.66
CA SER A 219 -4.20 1.56 40.78
C SER A 219 -4.80 0.16 40.65
N SER A 220 -5.74 -0.07 39.74
CA SER A 220 -6.38 -1.39 39.55
C SER A 220 -5.41 -2.45 39.00
N ALA A 221 -4.24 -2.02 38.55
CA ALA A 221 -3.17 -2.89 38.10
C ALA A 221 -2.29 -3.48 39.21
N LEU A 222 -2.40 -2.96 40.44
CA LEU A 222 -1.64 -3.40 41.60
C LEU A 222 -2.39 -4.41 42.49
N GLU A 223 -3.65 -4.68 42.15
CA GLU A 223 -4.49 -5.77 42.68
C GLU A 223 -4.46 -6.99 41.75
#